data_AF-A0A969VXQ2-F1
#
_entry.id   AF-A0A969VXQ2-F1
#
_cell.length_a   1.000
_cell.length_b   1.000
_cell.length_c   1.000
_cell.angle_alpha   90.00
_cell.angle_beta   90.00
_cell.angle_gamma   90.00
#
_symmetry.space_group_name_H-M   'P 1'
#
loop_
_entity.id
_entity.type
_entity.pdbx_description
1 polymer ?
#
loop_
_entity_poly.entity_id
_entity_poly.type
_entity_poly.pdbx_seq_one_letter_code
_entity_poly.pdbx_strand_id
1 'polypeptide(L)'
;MGRQPTQVHFLPARVARALVTHGADDVVVGPFCVVGPLVRIGRGTVLTNSVTVVGKVTIGEGNKIFPGAVIGGDPQDLKYKGEPTRLVIGRGNTFRECVTIHRGTMGGGGETRIGDRNLFMAYAHVAHDCVIADRVIMTNNVMLGGHVTVGERAFLGGGSAVHQFCRIGRIAMVGGMARIVQDVVVGPIPTTCWTGPSTPPARSCARPA
;
A
#
# COMPACT_ATOMS: atom_id res chain seq x y z
N MET A 1 36.07 -9.02 7.96
CA MET A 1 35.74 -9.45 6.57
C MET A 1 35.07 -8.28 5.87
N GLY A 2 35.81 -7.55 5.04
CA GLY A 2 35.29 -6.37 4.34
C GLY A 2 34.29 -6.78 3.26
N ARG A 3 33.04 -6.32 3.38
CA ARG A 3 32.03 -6.46 2.31
C ARG A 3 32.45 -5.59 1.13
N GLN A 4 32.56 -6.20 -0.05
CA GLN A 4 32.76 -5.48 -1.31
C GLN A 4 31.61 -4.49 -1.57
N PRO A 5 31.85 -3.37 -2.25
CA PRO A 5 30.80 -2.41 -2.59
C PRO A 5 29.72 -3.06 -3.48
N THR A 6 28.47 -3.04 -3.01
CA THR A 6 27.28 -3.59 -3.69
C THR A 6 27.04 -2.87 -5.03
N GLN A 7 26.86 -3.63 -6.11
CA GLN A 7 26.55 -3.07 -7.44
C GLN A 7 25.11 -2.55 -7.50
N VAL A 8 24.96 -1.25 -7.73
CA VAL A 8 23.68 -0.62 -8.06
C VAL A 8 23.68 -0.38 -9.58
N HIS A 9 22.74 -0.99 -10.28
CA HIS A 9 22.60 -0.81 -11.73
C HIS A 9 21.78 0.45 -12.01
N PHE A 10 22.48 1.55 -12.33
CA PHE A 10 21.86 2.77 -12.84
C PHE A 10 21.65 2.64 -14.35
N LEU A 11 20.41 2.73 -14.82
CA LEU A 11 20.12 2.87 -16.25
C LEU A 11 20.39 4.32 -16.71
N PRO A 12 20.93 4.55 -17.92
CA PRO A 12 21.46 5.85 -18.32
C PRO A 12 20.36 6.89 -18.56
N ALA A 13 20.17 7.80 -17.60
CA ALA A 13 19.72 9.19 -17.78
C ALA A 13 20.12 10.01 -16.54
N ARG A 14 21.07 10.94 -16.69
CA ARG A 14 21.62 11.74 -15.58
C ARG A 14 20.59 12.78 -15.09
N VAL A 15 20.12 12.66 -13.84
CA VAL A 15 20.19 13.71 -12.78
C VAL A 15 20.33 13.03 -11.40
N ALA A 16 21.55 13.13 -10.87
CA ALA A 16 21.99 13.27 -9.48
C ALA A 16 21.49 12.35 -8.32
N ARG A 17 22.49 11.64 -7.77
CA ARG A 17 22.83 11.50 -6.34
C ARG A 17 21.82 10.79 -5.42
N ALA A 18 21.44 9.58 -5.80
CA ALA A 18 20.99 8.59 -4.82
C ALA A 18 22.20 8.14 -3.98
N LEU A 19 22.30 8.60 -2.72
CA LEU A 19 23.02 7.86 -1.69
C LEU A 19 22.21 6.58 -1.43
N VAL A 20 22.42 5.55 -2.27
CA VAL A 20 21.89 4.21 -2.01
C VAL A 20 22.66 3.67 -0.82
N THR A 21 22.15 3.95 0.39
CA THR A 21 22.72 3.43 1.63
C THR A 21 22.31 1.96 1.78
N HIS A 22 23.08 1.09 1.12
CA HIS A 22 23.45 -0.27 1.52
C HIS A 22 22.35 -1.34 1.58
N GLY A 23 22.61 -2.45 0.88
CA GLY A 23 21.97 -3.76 1.08
C GLY A 23 20.76 -3.94 0.17
N ALA A 24 20.87 -4.54 -1.01
CA ALA A 24 21.45 -5.85 -1.28
C ALA A 24 21.65 -6.01 -2.80
N ASP A 25 22.23 -7.12 -3.24
CA ASP A 25 22.38 -7.45 -4.66
C ASP A 25 21.03 -7.30 -5.42
N ASP A 26 21.06 -7.01 -6.73
CA ASP A 26 19.89 -7.03 -7.63
C ASP A 26 18.80 -5.95 -7.45
N VAL A 27 19.05 -4.81 -6.81
CA VAL A 27 18.12 -3.66 -6.85
C VAL A 27 18.27 -2.92 -8.19
N VAL A 28 17.14 -2.73 -8.89
CA VAL A 28 17.10 -2.01 -10.18
C VAL A 28 16.43 -0.65 -9.98
N VAL A 29 17.12 0.41 -10.38
CA VAL A 29 16.59 1.78 -10.38
C VAL A 29 16.63 2.30 -11.81
N GLY A 30 15.46 2.40 -12.44
CA GLY A 30 15.36 2.91 -13.79
C GLY A 30 15.42 4.45 -13.87
N PRO A 31 15.33 4.99 -15.09
CA PRO A 31 15.67 6.38 -15.37
C PRO A 31 14.68 7.35 -14.70
N PHE A 32 15.18 8.55 -14.34
CA PHE A 32 14.39 9.63 -13.74
C PHE A 32 13.74 9.30 -12.39
N CYS A 33 14.21 8.28 -11.69
CA CYS A 33 13.80 8.03 -10.31
C CYS A 33 14.46 9.02 -9.35
N VAL A 34 13.73 9.40 -8.31
CA VAL A 34 14.22 10.21 -7.18
C VAL A 34 14.18 9.36 -5.93
N VAL A 35 15.33 9.16 -5.28
CA VAL A 35 15.44 8.36 -4.05
C VAL A 35 16.08 9.21 -2.95
N GLY A 36 15.33 9.44 -1.87
CA GLY A 36 15.74 10.23 -0.74
C GLY A 36 16.84 9.57 0.11
N PRO A 37 17.58 10.36 0.92
CA PRO A 37 18.76 9.88 1.65
C PRO A 37 18.45 8.92 2.80
N LEU A 38 17.20 8.85 3.27
CA LEU A 38 16.75 7.99 4.37
C LEU A 38 15.95 6.77 3.89
N VAL A 39 16.04 6.45 2.60
CA VAL A 39 15.35 5.33 1.97
C VAL A 39 16.24 4.09 1.99
N ARG A 40 15.66 2.95 2.40
CA ARG A 40 16.29 1.63 2.34
C ARG A 40 15.46 0.72 1.44
N ILE A 41 16.10 0.00 0.52
CA ILE A 41 15.43 -0.83 -0.50
C ILE A 41 16.05 -2.23 -0.49
N GLY A 42 15.23 -3.27 -0.25
CA GLY A 42 15.68 -4.66 -0.23
C GLY A 42 15.91 -5.27 -1.61
N ARG A 43 16.70 -6.36 -1.65
CA ARG A 43 17.10 -7.13 -2.85
C ARG A 43 15.96 -7.37 -3.83
N GLY A 44 16.29 -7.33 -5.13
CA GLY A 44 15.36 -7.69 -6.19
C GLY A 44 14.19 -6.73 -6.37
N THR A 45 14.15 -5.63 -5.61
CA THR A 45 13.16 -4.57 -5.81
C THR A 45 13.52 -3.77 -7.06
N VAL A 46 12.49 -3.50 -7.87
CA VAL A 46 12.60 -2.77 -9.13
C VAL A 46 11.81 -1.49 -9.03
N LEU A 47 12.50 -0.36 -9.13
CA LEU A 47 11.91 0.92 -9.49
C LEU A 47 12.04 1.04 -11.01
N THR A 48 10.94 1.22 -11.73
CA THR A 48 10.96 1.39 -13.19
C THR A 48 11.49 2.78 -13.56
N ASN A 49 10.84 3.56 -14.42
CA ASN A 49 11.18 4.96 -14.61
C ASN A 49 10.31 5.87 -13.74
N SER A 50 10.79 7.09 -13.46
CA SER A 50 9.98 8.19 -12.90
C SER A 50 9.27 7.84 -11.58
N VAL A 51 9.93 7.07 -10.72
CA VAL A 51 9.45 6.75 -9.36
C VAL A 51 10.08 7.71 -8.35
N THR A 52 9.28 8.22 -7.42
CA THR A 52 9.75 9.07 -6.32
C THR A 52 9.62 8.33 -5.00
N VAL A 53 10.73 8.09 -4.31
CA VAL A 53 10.76 7.53 -2.96
C VAL A 53 11.46 8.52 -2.04
N VAL A 54 10.75 9.07 -1.06
CA VAL A 54 11.23 10.16 -0.20
C VAL A 54 10.89 9.93 1.27
N GLY A 55 11.52 10.68 2.17
CA GLY A 55 11.33 10.53 3.61
C GLY A 55 12.02 9.29 4.19
N LYS A 56 11.66 8.95 5.44
CA LYS A 56 12.19 7.78 6.15
C LYS A 56 11.40 6.52 5.74
N VAL A 57 11.91 5.78 4.75
CA VAL A 57 11.21 4.65 4.14
C VAL A 57 12.06 3.39 4.21
N THR A 58 11.45 2.28 4.55
CA THR A 58 12.04 0.94 4.39
C THR A 58 11.16 0.11 3.48
N ILE A 59 11.71 -0.36 2.37
CA ILE A 59 11.06 -1.23 1.38
C ILE A 59 11.74 -2.60 1.43
N GLY A 60 10.96 -3.67 1.61
CA GLY A 60 11.46 -5.04 1.61
C GLY A 60 11.91 -5.53 0.23
N GLU A 61 12.04 -6.85 0.10
CA GLU A 61 12.58 -7.50 -1.10
C GLU A 61 11.53 -7.69 -2.22
N GLY A 62 11.98 -7.74 -3.47
CA GLY A 62 11.17 -8.17 -4.61
C GLY A 62 9.95 -7.31 -4.93
N ASN A 63 9.93 -6.05 -4.49
CA ASN A 63 8.84 -5.13 -4.81
C ASN A 63 8.97 -4.61 -6.24
N LYS A 64 7.85 -4.29 -6.89
CA LYS A 64 7.82 -3.66 -8.22
C LYS A 64 7.08 -2.34 -8.14
N ILE A 65 7.75 -1.25 -8.50
CA ILE A 65 7.20 0.10 -8.40
C ILE A 65 7.22 0.75 -9.78
N PHE A 66 6.02 1.06 -10.28
CA PHE A 66 5.75 1.54 -11.63
C PHE A 66 5.75 3.08 -11.70
N PRO A 67 5.76 3.66 -12.93
CA PRO A 67 6.01 5.08 -13.11
C PRO A 67 5.00 6.02 -12.46
N GLY A 68 5.48 7.18 -12.01
CA GLY A 68 4.67 8.21 -11.36
C GLY A 68 4.31 7.90 -9.91
N ALA A 69 4.67 6.73 -9.38
CA ALA A 69 4.43 6.41 -7.98
C ALA A 69 5.24 7.33 -7.04
N VAL A 70 4.59 7.79 -5.97
CA VAL A 70 5.20 8.60 -4.90
C VAL A 70 5.08 7.85 -3.59
N ILE A 71 6.22 7.38 -3.09
CA ILE A 71 6.31 6.52 -1.90
C ILE A 71 7.02 7.27 -0.78
N GLY A 72 6.38 7.37 0.38
CA GLY A 72 6.94 8.01 1.57
C GLY A 72 6.79 9.54 1.60
N GLY A 73 5.88 10.09 0.79
CA GLY A 73 5.53 11.51 0.85
C GLY A 73 5.06 11.94 2.25
N ASP A 74 5.16 13.23 2.53
CA ASP A 74 4.65 13.82 3.76
C ASP A 74 3.13 13.62 3.88
N PRO A 75 2.60 13.30 5.07
CA PRO A 75 1.15 13.25 5.30
C PRO A 75 0.42 14.49 4.78
N GLN A 76 -0.77 14.29 4.23
CA GLN A 76 -1.68 15.39 3.87
C GLN A 76 -2.47 15.93 5.08
N ASP A 77 -2.18 15.45 6.29
CA ASP A 77 -2.75 15.99 7.54
C ASP A 77 -2.18 17.39 7.80
N LEU A 78 -3.05 18.39 7.93
CA LEU A 78 -2.71 19.79 8.22
C LEU A 78 -1.93 19.98 9.54
N LYS A 79 -2.05 19.00 10.46
CA LYS A 79 -1.34 19.00 11.73
C LYS A 79 0.13 18.63 11.59
N TYR A 80 0.52 17.94 10.52
CA TYR A 80 1.92 17.56 10.28
C TYR A 80 2.80 18.80 10.06
N LYS A 81 3.94 18.84 10.74
CA LYS A 81 4.92 19.93 10.75
C LYS A 81 6.33 19.48 10.37
N GLY A 82 6.47 18.33 9.70
CA GLY A 82 7.76 17.79 9.30
C GLY A 82 8.38 16.84 10.33
N GLU A 83 7.56 16.23 11.18
CA GLU A 83 8.00 15.30 12.20
C GLU A 83 8.69 14.05 11.59
N PRO A 84 9.61 13.40 12.31
CA PRO A 84 10.41 12.29 11.78
C PRO A 84 9.64 10.95 11.73
N THR A 85 8.53 10.92 11.00
CA THR A 85 7.69 9.74 10.81
C THR A 85 8.22 8.83 9.70
N ARG A 86 7.73 7.60 9.64
CA ARG A 86 8.27 6.57 8.73
C ARG A 86 7.18 5.83 7.95
N LEU A 87 7.64 5.14 6.91
CA LEU A 87 6.87 4.19 6.13
C LEU A 87 7.64 2.86 6.07
N VAL A 88 6.94 1.76 6.35
CA VAL A 88 7.50 0.41 6.30
C VAL A 88 6.68 -0.42 5.31
N ILE A 89 7.33 -0.91 4.27
CA ILE A 89 6.76 -1.76 3.22
C ILE A 89 7.43 -3.12 3.27
N GLY A 90 6.62 -4.19 3.26
CA GLY A 90 7.07 -5.57 3.20
C GLY A 90 7.64 -5.97 1.83
N ARG A 91 7.48 -7.23 1.46
CA ARG A 91 8.08 -7.83 0.25
C ARG A 91 7.07 -8.23 -0.82
N GLY A 92 7.52 -8.26 -2.07
CA GLY A 92 6.74 -8.80 -3.19
C GLY A 92 5.50 -8.00 -3.55
N ASN A 93 5.39 -6.74 -3.11
CA ASN A 93 4.27 -5.88 -3.46
C ASN A 93 4.43 -5.32 -4.87
N THR A 94 3.31 -5.06 -5.53
CA THR A 94 3.26 -4.37 -6.81
C THR A 94 2.53 -3.05 -6.64
N PHE A 95 3.25 -1.96 -6.85
CA PHE A 95 2.70 -0.60 -6.85
C PHE A 95 2.64 -0.12 -8.29
N ARG A 96 1.42 -0.04 -8.81
CA ARG A 96 1.16 0.40 -10.18
C ARG A 96 1.32 1.92 -10.33
N GLU A 97 1.04 2.40 -11.52
CA GLU A 97 1.27 3.75 -11.96
C GLU A 97 0.57 4.77 -11.04
N CYS A 98 1.26 5.86 -10.72
CA CYS A 98 0.70 6.97 -9.93
C CYS A 98 0.16 6.58 -8.54
N VAL A 99 0.57 5.44 -7.98
CA VAL A 99 0.24 5.09 -6.59
C VAL A 99 0.89 6.07 -5.62
N THR A 100 0.14 6.50 -4.60
CA THR A 100 0.63 7.43 -3.57
C THR A 100 0.55 6.80 -2.19
N ILE A 101 1.68 6.74 -1.48
CA ILE A 101 1.77 6.19 -0.13
C ILE A 101 2.44 7.21 0.78
N HIS A 102 1.74 7.63 1.82
CA HIS A 102 2.24 8.64 2.76
C HIS A 102 2.79 8.00 4.04
N ARG A 103 3.77 8.66 4.66
CA ARG A 103 4.29 8.28 5.99
C ARG A 103 3.23 8.53 7.07
N GLY A 104 3.47 8.07 8.29
CA GLY A 104 2.57 8.34 9.42
C GLY A 104 2.63 9.77 9.93
N THR A 105 1.85 10.05 10.97
CA THR A 105 1.87 11.28 11.78
C THR A 105 2.20 10.93 13.23
N MET A 106 2.77 11.86 14.00
CA MET A 106 3.02 11.59 15.43
C MET A 106 1.73 11.32 16.22
N GLY A 107 0.60 11.87 15.78
CA GLY A 107 -0.71 11.60 16.38
C GLY A 107 -1.24 10.19 16.11
N GLY A 108 -0.78 9.52 15.06
CA GLY A 108 -1.22 8.17 14.66
C GLY A 108 -0.23 7.04 14.93
N GLY A 109 0.87 7.32 15.63
CA GLY A 109 1.93 6.33 15.92
C GLY A 109 3.19 6.49 15.06
N GLY A 110 3.20 7.46 14.14
CA GLY A 110 4.38 7.88 13.38
C GLY A 110 4.80 6.90 12.28
N GLU A 111 3.92 5.96 11.92
CA GLU A 111 4.23 4.89 10.98
C GLU A 111 3.00 4.51 10.13
N THR A 112 3.19 4.53 8.81
CA THR A 112 2.34 3.77 7.88
C THR A 112 3.02 2.42 7.62
N ARG A 113 2.25 1.33 7.63
CA ARG A 113 2.76 -0.04 7.44
C ARG A 113 2.01 -0.79 6.35
N ILE A 114 2.76 -1.40 5.44
CA ILE A 114 2.23 -2.27 4.37
C ILE A 114 2.93 -3.63 4.48
N GLY A 115 2.14 -4.70 4.46
CA GLY A 115 2.60 -6.09 4.49
C GLY A 115 3.17 -6.59 3.16
N ASP A 116 2.95 -7.88 2.91
CA ASP A 116 3.56 -8.63 1.81
C ASP A 116 2.58 -8.96 0.68
N ARG A 117 3.10 -9.02 -0.56
CA ARG A 117 2.41 -9.54 -1.76
C ARG A 117 1.08 -8.85 -2.05
N ASN A 118 1.01 -7.56 -1.79
CA ASN A 118 -0.14 -6.73 -2.12
C ASN A 118 -0.08 -6.24 -3.58
N LEU A 119 -1.25 -5.96 -4.14
CA LEU A 119 -1.39 -5.29 -5.43
C LEU A 119 -2.11 -3.96 -5.23
N PHE A 120 -1.42 -2.87 -5.52
CA PHE A 120 -1.98 -1.52 -5.59
C PHE A 120 -2.05 -1.15 -7.07
N MET A 121 -3.26 -1.10 -7.64
CA MET A 121 -3.47 -0.68 -9.03
C MET A 121 -3.36 0.84 -9.16
N ALA A 122 -3.45 1.32 -10.41
CA ALA A 122 -3.09 2.70 -10.71
C ALA A 122 -3.93 3.71 -9.90
N TYR A 123 -3.28 4.77 -9.45
CA TYR A 123 -3.86 5.83 -8.61
C TYR A 123 -4.44 5.38 -7.27
N ALA A 124 -4.10 4.18 -6.78
CA ALA A 124 -4.43 3.83 -5.40
C ALA A 124 -3.70 4.78 -4.43
N HIS A 125 -4.41 5.20 -3.38
CA HIS A 125 -3.91 6.10 -2.37
C HIS A 125 -3.96 5.47 -0.98
N VAL A 126 -2.84 5.54 -0.26
CA VAL A 126 -2.72 5.16 1.14
C VAL A 126 -2.28 6.37 1.94
N ALA A 127 -3.20 6.90 2.73
CA ALA A 127 -2.94 8.02 3.63
C ALA A 127 -2.03 7.62 4.81
N HIS A 128 -1.79 8.59 5.68
CA HIS A 128 -0.97 8.43 6.87
C HIS A 128 -1.55 7.41 7.86
N ASP A 129 -0.65 6.76 8.59
CA ASP A 129 -0.96 5.87 9.73
C ASP A 129 -1.82 4.66 9.35
N CYS A 130 -1.89 4.33 8.06
CA CYS A 130 -2.59 3.13 7.60
C CYS A 130 -1.79 1.87 7.93
N VAL A 131 -2.52 0.78 8.20
CA VAL A 131 -1.95 -0.56 8.40
C VAL A 131 -2.60 -1.52 7.42
N ILE A 132 -1.84 -1.93 6.41
CA ILE A 132 -2.29 -2.85 5.36
C ILE A 132 -1.60 -4.20 5.57
N ALA A 133 -2.39 -5.26 5.71
CA ALA A 133 -1.90 -6.62 5.87
C ALA A 133 -1.37 -7.21 4.53
N ASP A 134 -1.30 -8.54 4.45
CA ASP A 134 -0.76 -9.23 3.27
C ASP A 134 -1.85 -9.56 2.24
N ARG A 135 -1.42 -9.74 0.98
CA ARG A 135 -2.26 -10.23 -0.14
C ARG A 135 -3.53 -9.40 -0.39
N VAL A 136 -3.52 -8.14 -0.01
CA VAL A 136 -4.57 -7.16 -0.29
C VAL A 136 -4.52 -6.74 -1.75
N ILE A 137 -5.70 -6.58 -2.35
CA ILE A 137 -5.85 -6.02 -3.69
C ILE A 137 -6.62 -4.70 -3.56
N MET A 138 -5.94 -3.61 -3.88
CA MET A 138 -6.55 -2.30 -4.08
C MET A 138 -6.57 -2.03 -5.58
N THR A 139 -7.77 -1.98 -6.15
CA THR A 139 -7.92 -1.69 -7.58
C THR A 139 -7.81 -0.19 -7.88
N ASN A 140 -8.03 0.21 -9.14
CA ASN A 140 -7.77 1.57 -9.59
C ASN A 140 -8.52 2.61 -8.75
N ASN A 141 -7.86 3.72 -8.42
CA ASN A 141 -8.43 4.86 -7.71
C ASN A 141 -9.02 4.52 -6.33
N VAL A 142 -8.62 3.42 -5.69
CA VAL A 142 -9.01 3.15 -4.30
C VAL A 142 -8.32 4.16 -3.38
N MET A 143 -9.08 4.80 -2.50
CA MET A 143 -8.56 5.82 -1.59
C MET A 143 -8.78 5.43 -0.13
N LEU A 144 -7.69 5.28 0.63
CA LEU A 144 -7.75 5.10 2.08
C LEU A 144 -7.50 6.41 2.79
N GLY A 145 -8.41 6.82 3.66
CA GLY A 145 -8.21 7.92 4.61
C GLY A 145 -7.21 7.55 5.71
N GLY A 146 -6.86 8.53 6.55
CA GLY A 146 -5.89 8.34 7.63
C GLY A 146 -6.31 7.25 8.62
N HIS A 147 -5.33 6.54 9.18
CA HIS A 147 -5.54 5.52 10.23
C HIS A 147 -6.38 4.30 9.81
N VAL A 148 -6.56 4.05 8.51
CA VAL A 148 -7.32 2.89 8.04
C VAL A 148 -6.53 1.60 8.24
N THR A 149 -7.21 0.55 8.71
CA THR A 149 -6.64 -0.80 8.78
C THR A 149 -7.28 -1.71 7.74
N VAL A 150 -6.47 -2.44 6.96
CA VAL A 150 -6.94 -3.38 5.93
C VAL A 150 -6.44 -4.77 6.23
N GLY A 151 -7.37 -5.70 6.44
CA GLY A 151 -7.10 -7.09 6.77
C GLY A 151 -6.57 -7.91 5.59
N GLU A 152 -5.95 -9.05 5.92
CA GLU A 152 -5.30 -9.93 4.95
C GLU A 152 -6.28 -10.40 3.87
N ARG A 153 -5.83 -10.47 2.60
CA ARG A 153 -6.66 -10.93 1.45
C ARG A 153 -7.93 -10.10 1.20
N ALA A 154 -8.05 -8.90 1.76
CA ALA A 154 -9.14 -8.01 1.41
C ALA A 154 -9.04 -7.55 -0.05
N PHE A 155 -10.20 -7.36 -0.68
CA PHE A 155 -10.34 -6.83 -2.03
C PHE A 155 -11.12 -5.52 -1.98
N LEU A 156 -10.53 -4.46 -2.55
CA LEU A 156 -11.16 -3.15 -2.65
C LEU A 156 -11.40 -2.80 -4.13
N GLY A 157 -12.67 -2.73 -4.51
CA GLY A 157 -13.12 -2.40 -5.86
C GLY A 157 -12.85 -0.96 -6.27
N GLY A 158 -12.82 -0.72 -7.59
CA GLY A 158 -12.21 0.49 -8.15
C GLY A 158 -13.00 1.75 -7.79
N GLY A 159 -12.28 2.82 -7.47
CA GLY A 159 -12.88 4.09 -7.03
C GLY A 159 -13.55 4.03 -5.66
N SER A 160 -13.42 2.92 -4.92
CA SER A 160 -13.91 2.87 -3.54
C SER A 160 -13.10 3.80 -2.63
N ALA A 161 -13.79 4.41 -1.66
CA ALA A 161 -13.19 5.33 -0.70
C ALA A 161 -13.48 4.84 0.72
N VAL A 162 -12.44 4.74 1.53
CA VAL A 162 -12.52 4.33 2.94
C VAL A 162 -12.22 5.53 3.83
N HIS A 163 -13.20 5.94 4.62
CA HIS A 163 -13.08 7.08 5.52
C HIS A 163 -12.05 6.80 6.63
N GLN A 164 -11.45 7.86 7.16
CA GLN A 164 -10.46 7.77 8.23
C GLN A 164 -10.97 6.93 9.42
N PHE A 165 -10.04 6.22 10.06
CA PHE A 165 -10.26 5.31 11.20
C PHE A 165 -11.08 4.03 10.94
N CYS A 166 -11.60 3.83 9.72
CA CYS A 166 -12.34 2.61 9.40
C CYS A 166 -11.42 1.39 9.30
N ARG A 167 -12.01 0.22 9.54
CA ARG A 167 -11.36 -1.08 9.40
C ARG A 167 -12.01 -1.90 8.30
N ILE A 168 -11.21 -2.48 7.42
CA ILE A 168 -11.63 -3.47 6.42
C ILE A 168 -11.20 -4.84 6.91
N GLY A 169 -12.16 -5.73 7.12
CA GLY A 169 -11.93 -7.07 7.62
C GLY A 169 -11.05 -7.92 6.69
N ARG A 170 -10.40 -8.92 7.29
CA ARG A 170 -9.74 -10.00 6.54
C ARG A 170 -10.73 -10.61 5.56
N ILE A 171 -10.29 -10.94 4.34
CA ILE A 171 -11.08 -11.53 3.24
C ILE A 171 -12.35 -10.73 2.84
N ALA A 172 -12.50 -9.48 3.29
CA ALA A 172 -13.63 -8.65 2.90
C ALA A 172 -13.56 -8.31 1.41
N MET A 173 -14.73 -8.17 0.78
CA MET A 173 -14.86 -7.71 -0.59
C MET A 173 -15.67 -6.42 -0.62
N VAL A 174 -15.03 -5.32 -0.99
CA VAL A 174 -15.66 -4.01 -1.17
C VAL A 174 -15.93 -3.81 -2.66
N GLY A 175 -17.19 -3.50 -3.00
CA GLY A 175 -17.60 -3.20 -4.37
C GLY A 175 -16.94 -1.93 -4.93
N GLY A 176 -16.91 -1.81 -6.26
CA GLY A 176 -16.45 -0.59 -6.93
C GLY A 176 -17.32 0.62 -6.56
N MET A 177 -16.72 1.81 -6.55
CA MET A 177 -17.35 3.09 -6.20
C MET A 177 -18.02 3.12 -4.81
N ALA A 178 -17.72 2.16 -3.94
CA ALA A 178 -18.29 2.12 -2.61
C ALA A 178 -17.71 3.23 -1.72
N ARG A 179 -18.58 3.87 -0.93
CA ARG A 179 -18.20 4.80 0.13
C ARG A 179 -18.30 4.08 1.48
N ILE A 180 -17.16 3.82 2.11
CA ILE A 180 -17.08 3.15 3.41
C ILE A 180 -16.85 4.21 4.49
N VAL A 181 -17.83 4.38 5.38
CA VAL A 181 -17.78 5.34 6.52
C VAL A 181 -17.82 4.65 7.88
N GLN A 182 -17.88 3.32 7.88
CA GLN A 182 -17.91 2.46 9.06
C GLN A 182 -17.10 1.19 8.80
N ASP A 183 -16.74 0.48 9.86
CA ASP A 183 -15.98 -0.77 9.77
C ASP A 183 -16.72 -1.81 8.91
N VAL A 184 -15.99 -2.43 7.98
CA VAL A 184 -16.46 -3.56 7.18
C VAL A 184 -15.97 -4.83 7.86
N VAL A 185 -16.85 -5.45 8.64
CA VAL A 185 -16.57 -6.72 9.30
C VAL A 185 -17.01 -7.89 8.41
N VAL A 186 -16.19 -8.94 8.35
CA VAL A 186 -16.60 -10.20 7.72
C VAL A 186 -17.33 -11.03 8.78
N GLY A 187 -18.66 -11.01 8.71
CA GLY A 187 -19.51 -11.92 9.46
C GLY A 187 -19.55 -13.32 8.85
N PRO A 188 -20.18 -14.31 9.52
CA PRO A 188 -20.49 -15.58 8.88
C PRO A 188 -21.27 -15.30 7.58
N ILE A 189 -20.89 -15.96 6.48
CA ILE A 189 -21.69 -15.97 5.25
C ILE A 189 -23.10 -16.40 5.68
N PRO A 190 -24.14 -15.56 5.51
CA PRO A 190 -25.49 -15.99 5.81
C PRO A 190 -25.75 -17.25 4.96
N THR A 191 -26.08 -18.37 5.61
CA THR A 191 -26.55 -19.58 4.91
C THR A 191 -27.87 -19.35 4.18
N THR A 192 -28.46 -18.16 4.36
CA THR A 192 -29.56 -17.63 3.56
C THR A 192 -28.98 -16.85 2.39
N CYS A 193 -29.12 -17.40 1.19
CA CYS A 193 -28.96 -16.69 -0.07
C CYS A 193 -29.71 -15.34 -0.01
N TRP A 194 -29.00 -14.23 -0.26
CA TRP A 194 -29.61 -12.92 -0.41
C TRP A 194 -30.46 -12.92 -1.69
N THR A 195 -31.78 -12.90 -1.55
CA THR A 195 -32.76 -12.98 -2.65
C THR A 195 -33.24 -11.59 -3.12
N GLY A 196 -32.44 -10.54 -2.93
CA GLY A 196 -32.79 -9.17 -3.31
C GLY A 196 -33.82 -8.50 -2.37
N PRO A 197 -34.08 -7.19 -2.57
CA PRO A 197 -34.89 -6.37 -1.66
C PRO A 197 -36.40 -6.68 -1.66
N SER A 198 -36.88 -7.53 -2.57
CA SER A 198 -38.30 -7.82 -2.77
C SER A 198 -38.77 -9.17 -2.22
N THR A 199 -37.91 -9.95 -1.57
CA THR A 199 -38.28 -11.30 -1.11
C THR A 199 -38.30 -11.34 0.42
N PRO A 200 -39.42 -11.70 1.09
CA PRO A 200 -39.46 -11.87 2.54
C PRO A 200 -38.45 -12.95 2.97
N PRO A 201 -37.95 -12.93 4.22
CA PRO A 201 -36.87 -13.82 4.64
C PRO A 201 -37.22 -15.28 4.35
N ALA A 202 -36.52 -15.86 3.38
CA ALA A 202 -36.67 -17.26 3.04
C ALA A 202 -36.33 -18.10 4.27
N ARG A 203 -37.26 -18.95 4.69
CA ARG A 203 -37.04 -19.95 5.74
C ARG A 203 -35.83 -20.78 5.32
N SER A 204 -34.88 -20.91 6.24
CA SER A 204 -33.64 -21.71 6.18
C SER A 204 -33.56 -22.68 5.00
N CYS A 205 -32.61 -22.47 4.09
CA CYS A 205 -32.14 -23.56 3.23
C CYS A 205 -31.56 -24.65 4.14
N ALA A 206 -32.29 -25.76 4.29
CA ALA A 206 -31.79 -26.95 4.94
C ALA A 206 -30.49 -27.38 4.25
N ARG A 207 -29.44 -27.63 5.03
CA ARG A 207 -28.21 -28.25 4.54
C ARG A 207 -28.56 -29.60 3.90
N PRO A 208 -28.07 -29.93 2.69
CA PRO A 208 -28.08 -31.32 2.27
C PRO A 208 -27.11 -32.12 3.15
N ALA A 209 -27.54 -33.32 3.52
CA ALA A 209 -26.78 -34.31 4.30
C ALA A 209 -25.52 -34.77 3.56
#